data_AF-A0A8T4KVB9-F1
#
_entry.id   AF-A0A8T4KVB9-F1
#
_cell.length_a   1.000
_cell.length_b   1.000
_cell.length_c   1.000
_cell.angle_alpha   90.00
_cell.angle_beta   90.00
_cell.angle_gamma   90.00
#
_symmetry.space_group_name_H-M   'P 1'
#
loop_
_entity.id
_entity.type
_entity.pdbx_description
1 polymer ?
#
loop_
_entity_poly.entity_id
_entity_poly.type
_entity_poly.pdbx_seq_one_letter_code
_entity_poly.pdbx_strand_id
1 'polypeptide(L)'
;MKGQMFLIAGIILLLGIITLANIMNIYSVFEEMRHTEASDMNYRVDNIAREYEYMISAMSSQSQINSNNIRSFTENITQYEDVEIFFLLAYANNSDYTMWAGNYLKDSINFTANMSYSIIPDWNIFLDDKSVSFIINNATITDIEINISYTLNNENEKQSLPMRITNNSIIGFFDVRLNENDNFAKKRIFVNRTW
;
A
#
# COMPACT_ATOMS: atom_id res chain seq x y z
N MET A 1 13.44 -69.19 6.91
CA MET A 1 13.55 -67.89 7.62
C MET A 1 14.02 -66.73 6.74
N LYS A 2 14.99 -66.89 5.80
CA LYS A 2 15.45 -65.79 4.93
C LYS A 2 14.38 -65.22 3.96
N GLY A 3 13.51 -66.07 3.38
CA GLY A 3 12.45 -65.61 2.46
C GLY A 3 11.32 -64.81 3.11
N GLN A 4 11.04 -65.05 4.40
CA GLN A 4 10.05 -64.28 5.16
C GLN A 4 10.54 -62.87 5.48
N MET A 5 11.84 -62.70 5.75
CA MET A 5 12.43 -61.36 5.94
C MET A 5 12.35 -60.51 4.67
N PHE A 6 12.51 -61.11 3.49
CA PHE A 6 12.39 -60.40 2.21
C PHE A 6 10.96 -59.93 1.93
N LEU A 7 9.97 -60.75 2.31
CA LEU A 7 8.56 -60.45 2.14
C LEU A 7 8.10 -59.33 3.09
N ILE A 8 8.57 -59.37 4.35
CA ILE A 8 8.33 -58.30 5.33
C ILE A 8 9.00 -56.99 4.90
N ALA A 9 10.25 -57.04 4.44
CA ALA A 9 10.95 -55.88 3.91
C ALA A 9 10.22 -55.26 2.71
N GLY A 10 9.70 -56.09 1.80
CA GLY A 10 8.89 -55.64 0.67
C GLY A 10 7.60 -54.93 1.10
N ILE A 11 6.88 -55.44 2.10
CA ILE A 11 5.66 -54.82 2.64
C ILE A 11 5.98 -53.47 3.29
N ILE A 12 7.07 -53.37 4.06
CA ILE A 12 7.49 -52.11 4.70
C ILE A 12 7.86 -51.07 3.64
N LEU A 13 8.55 -51.47 2.58
CA LEU A 13 8.91 -50.58 1.47
C LEU A 13 7.67 -50.06 0.74
N LEU A 14 6.68 -50.93 0.51
CA LEU A 14 5.42 -50.58 -0.16
C LEU A 14 4.57 -49.63 0.71
N LEU A 15 4.48 -49.88 2.01
CA LEU A 15 3.85 -48.97 2.96
C LEU A 15 4.57 -47.61 3.01
N GLY A 16 5.91 -47.61 3.03
CA GLY A 16 6.74 -46.41 3.01
C GLY A 16 6.49 -45.54 1.77
N ILE A 17 6.40 -46.16 0.59
CA ILE A 17 6.10 -45.48 -0.68
C ILE A 17 4.69 -44.89 -0.66
N ILE A 18 3.69 -45.61 -0.17
CA ILE A 18 2.30 -45.11 -0.07
C ILE A 18 2.23 -43.92 0.89
N THR A 19 2.89 -43.98 2.05
CA THR A 19 2.93 -42.86 2.99
C THR A 19 3.64 -41.64 2.41
N LEU A 20 4.75 -41.82 1.69
CA LEU A 20 5.47 -40.74 1.02
C LEU A 20 4.61 -40.09 -0.07
N ALA A 21 3.91 -40.89 -0.88
CA ALA A 21 3.01 -40.38 -1.91
C ALA A 21 1.85 -39.55 -1.32
N ASN A 22 1.26 -40.01 -0.21
CA ASN A 22 0.20 -39.28 0.48
C ASN A 22 0.71 -37.97 1.12
N ILE A 23 1.91 -37.97 1.71
CA ILE A 23 2.53 -36.76 2.26
C ILE A 23 2.81 -35.75 1.15
N MET A 24 3.39 -36.18 0.02
CA MET A 24 3.64 -35.28 -1.11
C MET A 24 2.35 -34.69 -1.69
N ASN A 25 1.27 -35.46 -1.77
CA ASN A 25 -0.04 -34.96 -2.20
C ASN A 25 -0.62 -33.91 -1.23
N ILE A 26 -0.40 -34.08 0.08
CA ILE A 26 -0.83 -33.07 1.06
C ILE A 26 -0.03 -31.77 0.85
N TYR A 27 1.28 -31.86 0.67
CA TYR A 27 2.13 -30.70 0.38
C TYR A 27 1.73 -29.97 -0.91
N SER A 28 1.40 -30.70 -1.99
CA SER A 28 0.98 -30.07 -3.24
C SER A 28 -0.34 -29.31 -3.09
N VAL A 29 -1.30 -29.86 -2.33
CA VAL A 29 -2.57 -29.17 -2.05
C VAL A 29 -2.34 -27.91 -1.22
N PHE A 30 -1.47 -27.97 -0.20
CA PHE A 30 -1.14 -26.77 0.59
C PHE A 30 -0.45 -25.68 -0.24
N GLU A 31 0.48 -26.04 -1.13
CA GLU A 31 1.13 -25.06 -2.03
C GLU A 31 0.13 -24.47 -3.03
N GLU A 32 -0.78 -25.27 -3.59
CA GLU A 32 -1.83 -24.77 -4.49
C GLU A 32 -2.80 -23.82 -3.79
N MET A 33 -3.19 -24.12 -2.54
CA MET A 33 -4.00 -23.23 -1.71
C MET A 33 -3.27 -21.90 -1.44
N ARG A 34 -1.99 -21.95 -1.04
CA ARG A 34 -1.17 -20.75 -0.82
C ARG A 34 -1.02 -19.90 -2.07
N HIS A 35 -0.84 -20.52 -3.23
CA HIS A 35 -0.76 -19.79 -4.50
C HIS A 35 -2.09 -19.12 -4.87
N THR A 36 -3.21 -19.78 -4.60
CA THR A 36 -4.54 -19.23 -4.83
C THR A 36 -4.80 -18.03 -3.92
N GLU A 37 -4.51 -18.17 -2.62
CA GLU A 37 -4.63 -17.08 -1.63
C GLU A 37 -3.76 -15.88 -2.01
N ALA A 38 -2.49 -16.11 -2.40
CA ALA A 38 -1.60 -15.05 -2.84
C ALA A 38 -2.08 -14.36 -4.14
N SER A 39 -2.65 -15.13 -5.08
CA SER A 39 -3.20 -14.60 -6.33
C SER A 39 -4.43 -13.71 -6.07
N ASP A 40 -5.35 -14.17 -5.25
CA ASP A 40 -6.55 -13.41 -4.85
C ASP A 40 -6.15 -12.13 -4.11
N MET A 41 -5.13 -12.21 -3.27
CA MET A 41 -4.62 -11.08 -2.52
C MET A 41 -3.95 -10.03 -3.43
N ASN A 42 -3.14 -10.47 -4.41
CA ASN A 42 -2.58 -9.58 -5.42
C ASN A 42 -3.67 -8.86 -6.24
N TYR A 43 -4.72 -9.57 -6.62
CA TYR A 43 -5.84 -8.99 -7.35
C TYR A 43 -6.55 -7.89 -6.53
N ARG A 44 -6.70 -8.09 -5.22
CA ARG A 44 -7.27 -7.08 -4.31
C ARG A 44 -6.41 -5.83 -4.22
N VAL A 45 -5.10 -6.00 -4.02
CA VAL A 45 -4.14 -4.88 -4.03
C VAL A 45 -4.19 -4.11 -5.34
N ASP A 46 -4.29 -4.81 -6.47
CA ASP A 46 -4.42 -4.20 -7.78
C ASP A 46 -5.71 -3.41 -7.95
N ASN A 47 -6.82 -3.86 -7.35
CA ASN A 47 -8.08 -3.12 -7.37
C ASN A 47 -8.00 -1.83 -6.56
N ILE A 48 -7.52 -1.90 -5.32
CA ILE A 48 -7.39 -0.71 -4.45
C ILE A 48 -6.47 0.33 -5.11
N ALA A 49 -5.36 -0.13 -5.68
CA ALA A 49 -4.45 0.70 -6.47
C ALA A 49 -5.14 1.39 -7.65
N ARG A 50 -5.94 0.65 -8.42
CA ARG A 50 -6.68 1.19 -9.57
C ARG A 50 -7.75 2.19 -9.14
N GLU A 51 -8.43 1.95 -8.02
CA GLU A 51 -9.39 2.89 -7.46
C GLU A 51 -8.73 4.21 -7.04
N TYR A 52 -7.54 4.14 -6.43
CA TYR A 52 -6.76 5.32 -6.10
C TYR A 52 -6.37 6.12 -7.35
N GLU A 53 -5.87 5.47 -8.40
CA GLU A 53 -5.54 6.11 -9.67
C GLU A 53 -6.76 6.72 -10.37
N TYR A 54 -7.91 6.03 -10.31
CA TYR A 54 -9.17 6.51 -10.85
C TYR A 54 -9.63 7.76 -10.09
N MET A 55 -9.56 7.77 -8.76
CA MET A 55 -9.89 8.93 -7.94
C MET A 55 -9.01 10.13 -8.32
N ILE A 56 -7.69 9.97 -8.41
CA ILE A 56 -6.78 11.04 -8.84
C ILE A 56 -7.14 11.55 -10.22
N SER A 57 -7.47 10.64 -11.15
CA SER A 57 -7.90 10.99 -12.50
C SER A 57 -9.19 11.82 -12.48
N ALA A 58 -10.18 11.41 -11.67
CA ALA A 58 -11.44 12.13 -11.50
C ALA A 58 -11.27 13.48 -10.80
N MET A 59 -10.28 13.62 -9.91
CA MET A 59 -9.97 14.89 -9.25
C MET A 59 -9.26 15.85 -10.20
N SER A 60 -8.36 15.34 -11.07
CA SER A 60 -7.71 16.15 -12.10
C SER A 60 -8.66 16.72 -13.15
N SER A 61 -9.86 16.15 -13.32
CA SER A 61 -10.85 16.67 -14.29
C SER A 61 -11.81 17.71 -13.71
N GLN A 62 -11.75 17.99 -12.40
CA GLN A 62 -12.62 18.95 -11.73
C GLN A 62 -11.90 20.30 -11.57
N SER A 63 -12.61 21.40 -11.86
CA SER A 63 -12.08 22.77 -11.71
C SER A 63 -11.85 23.17 -10.25
N GLN A 64 -12.53 22.50 -9.31
CA GLN A 64 -12.38 22.67 -7.88
C GLN A 64 -12.35 21.30 -7.22
N ILE A 65 -11.23 20.99 -6.57
CA ILE A 65 -11.05 19.76 -5.82
C ILE A 65 -11.54 20.00 -4.38
N ASN A 66 -12.43 19.14 -3.89
CA ASN A 66 -12.92 19.18 -2.52
C ASN A 66 -12.39 18.00 -1.69
N SER A 67 -12.36 18.15 -0.37
CA SER A 67 -12.00 17.11 0.59
C SER A 67 -12.93 15.89 0.58
N ASN A 68 -14.16 16.05 0.12
CA ASN A 68 -15.17 14.99 0.13
C ASN A 68 -14.87 13.91 -0.92
N ASN A 69 -14.28 14.29 -2.06
CA ASN A 69 -13.88 13.34 -3.10
C ASN A 69 -12.83 12.33 -2.58
N ILE A 70 -11.95 12.76 -1.66
CA ILE A 70 -10.92 11.90 -1.06
C ILE A 70 -11.53 10.94 -0.03
N ARG A 71 -12.54 11.39 0.74
CA ARG A 71 -13.27 10.54 1.69
C ARG A 71 -13.93 9.32 1.01
N SER A 72 -14.36 9.46 -0.24
CA SER A 72 -14.96 8.35 -0.98
C SER A 72 -14.00 7.18 -1.20
N PHE A 73 -12.70 7.43 -1.46
CA PHE A 73 -11.72 6.34 -1.58
C PHE A 73 -11.57 5.57 -0.27
N THR A 74 -11.56 6.28 0.86
CA THR A 74 -11.43 5.66 2.18
C THR A 74 -12.65 4.84 2.58
N GLU A 75 -13.84 5.22 2.10
CA GLU A 75 -15.08 4.45 2.30
C GLU A 75 -15.10 3.15 1.48
N ASN A 76 -14.34 3.07 0.37
CA ASN A 76 -14.23 1.88 -0.47
C ASN A 76 -13.24 0.83 0.08
N ILE A 77 -12.33 1.24 0.96
CA ILE A 77 -11.44 0.33 1.68
C ILE A 77 -12.27 -0.38 2.77
N THR A 78 -13.03 -1.39 2.37
CA THR A 78 -13.72 -2.27 3.30
C THR A 78 -12.68 -3.05 4.11
N GLN A 79 -12.94 -3.26 5.42
CA GLN A 79 -12.00 -3.89 6.36
C GLN A 79 -11.37 -5.17 5.79
N TYR A 80 -10.11 -5.07 5.39
CA TYR A 80 -9.26 -6.20 5.06
C TYR A 80 -8.23 -6.28 6.18
N GLU A 81 -8.41 -7.21 7.12
CA GLU A 81 -7.61 -7.29 8.36
C GLU A 81 -6.09 -7.39 8.10
N ASP A 82 -5.68 -7.81 6.90
CA ASP A 82 -4.27 -8.02 6.52
C ASP A 82 -3.70 -6.97 5.56
N VAL A 83 -4.44 -5.90 5.24
CA VAL A 83 -4.00 -4.85 4.30
C VAL A 83 -3.67 -3.56 5.06
N GLU A 84 -2.41 -3.15 5.05
CA GLU A 84 -1.97 -1.84 5.53
C GLU A 84 -1.89 -0.84 4.38
N ILE A 85 -2.47 0.36 4.57
CA ILE A 85 -2.52 1.39 3.52
C ILE A 85 -1.98 2.72 4.03
N PHE A 86 -0.98 3.25 3.33
CA PHE A 86 -0.58 4.64 3.45
C PHE A 86 -0.80 5.37 2.13
N PHE A 87 -1.46 6.52 2.19
CA PHE A 87 -1.60 7.38 1.03
C PHE A 87 -1.35 8.84 1.37
N LEU A 88 -0.89 9.56 0.37
CA LEU A 88 -0.73 11.00 0.42
C LEU A 88 -1.15 11.59 -0.92
N LEU A 89 -1.99 12.61 -0.85
CA LEU A 89 -2.49 13.35 -2.00
C LEU A 89 -2.25 14.83 -1.79
N ALA A 90 -1.56 15.47 -2.70
CA ALA A 90 -1.35 16.91 -2.72
C ALA A 90 -1.97 17.49 -3.98
N TYR A 91 -2.72 18.59 -3.88
CA TYR A 91 -3.21 19.33 -5.03
C TYR A 91 -3.01 20.83 -4.85
N ALA A 92 -2.80 21.54 -5.96
CA ALA A 92 -2.67 22.99 -6.00
C ALA A 92 -3.66 23.58 -7.01
N ASN A 93 -4.45 24.57 -6.60
CA ASN A 93 -5.44 25.26 -7.41
C ASN A 93 -5.38 26.77 -7.17
N ASN A 94 -4.94 27.53 -8.17
CA ASN A 94 -5.04 28.99 -8.23
C ASN A 94 -4.67 29.72 -6.92
N SER A 95 -3.52 29.34 -6.34
CA SER A 95 -2.93 29.84 -5.07
C SER A 95 -3.32 29.10 -3.80
N ASP A 96 -4.20 28.11 -3.86
CA ASP A 96 -4.49 27.25 -2.72
C ASP A 96 -3.76 25.91 -2.88
N TYR A 97 -3.01 25.52 -1.85
CA TYR A 97 -2.37 24.22 -1.76
C TYR A 97 -3.06 23.39 -0.69
N THR A 98 -3.41 22.16 -1.02
CA THR A 98 -3.98 21.23 -0.05
C THR A 98 -3.23 19.91 -0.10
N MET A 99 -2.88 19.41 1.08
CA MET A 99 -2.30 18.09 1.26
C MET A 99 -3.21 17.26 2.15
N TRP A 100 -3.41 16.01 1.75
CA TRP A 100 -4.18 15.02 2.48
C TRP A 100 -3.30 13.81 2.70
N ALA A 101 -3.20 13.34 3.93
CA ALA A 101 -2.50 12.11 4.27
C ALA A 101 -3.44 11.19 5.03
N GLY A 102 -3.37 9.89 4.75
CA GLY A 102 -4.16 8.88 5.44
C GLY A 102 -3.33 7.64 5.75
N ASN A 103 -3.57 7.08 6.92
CA ASN A 103 -3.09 5.78 7.34
C ASN A 103 -4.31 4.93 7.70
N TYR A 104 -4.45 3.76 7.07
CA TYR A 104 -5.55 2.84 7.32
C TYR A 104 -5.01 1.47 7.70
N LEU A 105 -5.60 0.89 8.74
CA LEU A 105 -5.40 -0.50 9.19
C LEU A 105 -3.93 -0.81 9.53
N LYS A 106 -3.23 0.16 10.11
CA LYS A 106 -1.84 0.03 10.55
C LYS A 106 -1.65 0.60 11.95
N ASP A 107 -0.65 0.08 12.66
CA ASP A 107 -0.01 0.76 13.79
C ASP A 107 0.41 2.21 13.43
N SER A 108 0.74 3.02 14.44
CA SER A 108 0.98 4.45 14.23
C SER A 108 2.15 4.73 13.28
N ILE A 109 1.91 5.55 12.25
CA ILE A 109 2.92 6.07 11.33
C ILE A 109 3.36 7.45 11.82
N ASN A 110 4.66 7.66 11.90
CA ASN A 110 5.22 9.01 11.99
C ASN A 110 5.68 9.46 10.61
N PHE A 111 5.15 10.60 10.13
CA PHE A 111 5.46 11.15 8.82
C PHE A 111 5.91 12.60 8.94
N THR A 112 7.06 12.89 8.32
CA THR A 112 7.60 14.23 8.16
C THR A 112 7.46 14.65 6.70
N ALA A 113 6.69 15.70 6.44
CA ALA A 113 6.66 16.40 5.16
C ALA A 113 7.58 17.62 5.25
N ASN A 114 8.71 17.58 4.55
CA ASN A 114 9.54 18.76 4.38
C ASN A 114 9.11 19.45 3.08
N MET A 115 8.70 20.71 3.17
CA MET A 115 8.37 21.50 2.00
C MET A 115 9.44 22.55 1.81
N SER A 116 10.23 22.43 0.74
CA SER A 116 11.27 23.39 0.40
C SER A 116 10.66 24.62 -0.26
N TYR A 117 9.96 25.44 0.53
CA TYR A 117 9.60 26.82 0.21
C TYR A 117 10.09 27.75 1.31
N SER A 118 10.51 28.98 0.97
CA SER A 118 11.18 29.91 1.90
C SER A 118 10.31 30.41 3.06
N ILE A 119 9.02 30.03 3.13
CA ILE A 119 8.04 30.57 4.07
C ILE A 119 7.29 29.46 4.85
N ILE A 120 7.41 28.19 4.45
CA ILE A 120 6.62 27.11 5.08
C ILE A 120 7.53 26.30 6.02
N PRO A 121 7.26 26.25 7.33
CA PRO A 121 8.00 25.40 8.26
C PRO A 121 7.76 23.92 7.94
N ASP A 122 8.77 23.08 8.17
CA ASP A 122 8.65 21.62 8.08
C ASP A 122 7.51 21.12 8.96
N TRP A 123 6.79 20.09 8.50
CA TRP A 123 5.68 19.52 9.23
C TRP A 123 5.96 18.08 9.65
N ASN A 124 5.73 17.82 10.93
CA ASN A 124 5.70 16.48 11.50
C ASN A 124 4.27 16.12 11.84
N ILE A 125 3.77 15.06 11.23
CA ILE A 125 2.40 14.57 11.36
C ILE A 125 2.47 13.14 11.86
N PHE A 126 1.78 12.88 12.96
CA PHE A 126 1.61 11.54 13.52
C PHE A 126 0.21 11.03 13.16
N LEU A 127 0.14 9.88 12.48
CA LEU A 127 -1.12 9.28 12.00
C LEU A 127 -1.34 7.94 12.69
N ASP A 128 -2.45 7.82 13.42
CA ASP A 128 -2.87 6.62 14.14
C ASP A 128 -4.25 6.18 13.64
N ASP A 129 -4.27 5.24 12.68
CA ASP A 129 -5.43 4.77 11.90
C ASP A 129 -6.44 5.87 11.54
N LYS A 130 -5.93 7.00 11.02
CA LYS A 130 -6.66 8.25 10.78
C LYS A 130 -6.12 8.96 9.54
N SER A 131 -6.92 9.90 9.04
CA SER A 131 -6.52 10.86 8.01
C SER A 131 -6.47 12.29 8.53
N VAL A 132 -5.57 13.09 7.95
CA VAL A 132 -5.38 14.51 8.26
C VAL A 132 -5.23 15.28 6.96
N SER A 133 -5.79 16.49 6.94
CA SER A 133 -5.69 17.42 5.82
C SER A 133 -5.13 18.77 6.23
N PHE A 134 -4.40 19.39 5.32
CA PHE A 134 -3.77 20.69 5.50
C PHE A 134 -4.08 21.55 4.29
N ILE A 135 -4.42 22.81 4.55
CA ILE A 135 -4.73 23.78 3.52
C ILE A 135 -3.86 25.01 3.76
N ILE A 136 -3.11 25.41 2.74
CA ILE A 136 -2.44 26.70 2.67
C ILE A 136 -3.18 27.54 1.64
N ASN A 137 -3.70 28.66 2.09
CA ASN A 137 -4.31 29.65 1.21
C ASN A 137 -3.26 30.71 0.83
N ASN A 138 -3.40 31.29 -0.36
CA ASN A 138 -2.50 32.34 -0.87
C ASN A 138 -1.03 31.90 -0.96
N ALA A 139 -0.77 30.63 -1.27
CA ALA A 139 0.54 30.18 -1.71
C ALA A 139 0.88 30.93 -3.01
N THR A 140 1.85 31.85 -2.94
CA THR A 140 2.36 32.54 -4.13
C THR A 140 2.81 31.51 -5.15
N ILE A 141 2.33 31.67 -6.39
CA ILE A 141 2.49 30.74 -7.51
C ILE A 141 3.97 30.41 -7.72
N THR A 142 4.41 29.31 -7.12
CA THR A 142 5.75 28.75 -7.28
C THR A 142 5.67 27.25 -7.08
N ASP A 143 6.55 26.55 -7.78
CA ASP A 143 6.74 25.12 -7.64
C ASP A 143 6.99 24.75 -6.17
N ILE A 144 6.13 23.93 -5.60
CA ILE A 144 6.35 23.40 -4.26
C ILE A 144 6.99 22.03 -4.41
N GLU A 145 8.22 21.90 -3.91
CA GLU A 145 8.84 20.61 -3.73
C GLU A 145 8.50 20.07 -2.34
N ILE A 146 7.85 18.91 -2.32
CA ILE A 146 7.51 18.18 -1.10
C ILE A 146 8.46 17.01 -1.02
N ASN A 147 9.25 16.93 0.04
CA ASN A 147 10.09 15.78 0.37
C ASN A 147 9.47 15.05 1.56
N ILE A 148 8.97 13.86 1.28
CA ILE A 148 8.31 13.01 2.28
C ILE A 148 9.36 12.18 3.00
N SER A 149 9.20 11.94 4.29
CA SER A 149 9.94 10.93 5.03
C SER A 149 9.01 10.32 6.06
N TYR A 150 8.68 9.05 5.94
CA TYR A 150 7.81 8.36 6.90
C TYR A 150 8.55 7.19 7.56
N THR A 151 8.12 6.80 8.75
CA THR A 151 8.63 5.64 9.49
C THR A 151 7.45 4.74 9.81
N LEU A 152 7.58 3.47 9.45
CA LEU A 152 6.55 2.45 9.67
C LEU A 152 7.06 1.53 10.79
N ASN A 153 6.28 1.36 11.85
CA ASN A 153 6.54 0.39 12.93
C ASN A 153 7.97 0.46 13.52
N ASN A 154 8.51 1.68 13.71
CA ASN A 154 9.88 1.92 14.16
C ASN A 154 11.00 1.35 13.27
N GLU A 155 10.67 0.76 12.12
CA GLU A 155 11.64 0.49 11.07
C GLU A 155 11.86 1.77 10.27
N ASN A 156 13.09 2.27 10.27
CA ASN A 156 13.51 3.51 9.62
C ASN A 156 13.49 3.36 8.08
N GLU A 157 12.33 3.14 7.47
CA GLU A 157 12.13 3.26 6.03
C GLU A 157 12.05 4.74 5.63
N LYS A 158 13.19 5.43 5.71
CA LYS A 158 13.27 6.81 5.24
C LYS A 158 13.22 6.85 3.72
N GLN A 159 12.07 7.20 3.17
CA GLN A 159 11.93 7.37 1.73
C GLN A 159 11.65 8.82 1.36
N SER A 160 12.65 9.49 0.77
CA SER A 160 12.50 10.81 0.16
C SER A 160 11.80 10.69 -1.18
N LEU A 161 10.60 11.25 -1.28
CA LEU A 161 9.86 11.37 -2.54
C LEU A 161 9.78 12.85 -2.88
N PRO A 162 10.65 13.37 -3.77
CA PRO A 162 10.54 14.74 -4.22
C PRO A 162 9.34 14.89 -5.15
N MET A 163 8.35 15.67 -4.72
CA MET A 163 7.13 15.94 -5.48
C MET A 163 7.08 17.42 -5.82
N ARG A 164 7.11 17.75 -7.11
CA ARG A 164 6.96 19.14 -7.57
C ARG A 164 5.52 19.41 -7.97
N ILE A 165 4.80 20.18 -7.17
CA ILE A 165 3.45 20.64 -7.48
C ILE A 165 3.51 21.99 -8.19
N THR A 166 2.79 22.13 -9.31
CA THR A 166 2.63 23.37 -10.06
C THR A 166 1.20 23.88 -9.89
N ASN A 167 0.88 25.09 -10.38
CA ASN A 167 -0.51 25.50 -10.42
C ASN A 167 -1.35 24.50 -11.22
N ASN A 168 -2.58 24.21 -10.77
CA ASN A 168 -3.50 23.24 -11.35
C ASN A 168 -2.87 21.84 -11.51
N SER A 169 -2.23 21.34 -10.45
CA SER A 169 -1.65 20.00 -10.46
C SER A 169 -2.02 19.18 -9.23
N ILE A 170 -2.04 17.87 -9.42
CA ILE A 170 -2.36 16.87 -8.40
C ILE A 170 -1.26 15.83 -8.40
N ILE A 171 -0.79 15.50 -7.22
CA ILE A 171 0.22 14.51 -6.99
C ILE A 171 -0.31 13.55 -5.95
N GLY A 172 -0.22 12.26 -6.26
CA GLY A 172 -0.61 11.19 -5.37
C GLY A 172 0.52 10.22 -5.16
N PHE A 173 0.71 9.84 -3.91
CA PHE A 173 1.52 8.73 -3.47
C PHE A 173 0.64 7.71 -2.76
N PHE A 174 0.87 6.43 -3.04
CA PHE A 174 0.15 5.33 -2.43
C PHE A 174 1.11 4.17 -2.20
N ASP A 175 1.14 3.65 -0.98
CA ASP A 175 1.90 2.47 -0.56
C ASP A 175 0.92 1.54 0.15
N VAL A 176 0.72 0.36 -0.45
CA VAL A 176 -0.08 -0.71 0.13
C VAL A 176 0.81 -1.88 0.45
N ARG A 177 0.58 -2.49 1.62
CA ARG A 177 1.29 -3.67 2.10
C ARG A 177 0.30 -4.68 2.62
N LEU A 178 0.69 -5.94 2.50
CA LEU A 178 -0.04 -7.06 3.03
C LEU A 178 0.82 -7.73 4.09
N ASN A 179 0.26 -7.93 5.28
CA ASN A 179 0.92 -8.67 6.36
C ASN A 179 0.32 -10.06 6.45
N GLU A 180 0.89 -11.04 5.72
CA GLU A 180 0.80 -12.44 6.14
C GLU A 180 2.05 -13.23 5.71
N ASN A 181 2.69 -13.87 6.70
CA ASN A 181 3.60 -15.03 6.58
C ASN A 181 4.53 -15.05 5.34
N ASP A 182 5.43 -14.07 5.26
CA ASP A 182 6.55 -13.97 4.29
C ASP A 182 6.18 -13.86 2.79
N ASN A 183 4.91 -13.69 2.43
CA ASN A 183 4.49 -13.43 1.05
C ASN A 183 4.17 -11.94 0.84
N PHE A 184 5.23 -11.12 0.73
CA PHE A 184 5.14 -9.66 0.63
C PHE A 184 4.64 -9.20 -0.75
N ALA A 185 3.34 -8.99 -0.89
CA ALA A 185 2.82 -8.16 -1.97
C ALA A 185 2.80 -6.68 -1.51
N LYS A 186 3.78 -5.91 -1.99
CA LYS A 186 3.89 -4.47 -1.80
C LYS A 186 3.63 -3.78 -3.14
N LYS A 187 2.68 -2.85 -3.18
CA LYS A 187 2.42 -2.04 -4.37
C LYS A 187 2.54 -0.57 -4.04
N ARG A 188 3.30 0.12 -4.88
CA ARG A 188 3.54 1.55 -4.75
C ARG A 188 3.20 2.26 -6.05
N ILE A 189 2.43 3.32 -5.93
CA ILE A 189 2.02 4.15 -7.05
C ILE A 189 2.41 5.60 -6.78
N PHE A 190 2.99 6.22 -7.79
CA PHE A 190 3.22 7.66 -7.83
C PHE A 190 2.54 8.22 -9.07
N VAL A 191 1.68 9.22 -8.87
CA VAL A 191 0.96 9.90 -9.95
C VAL A 191 1.27 11.39 -9.85
N ASN A 192 1.62 12.01 -10.96
CA ASN A 192 1.74 13.46 -11.11
C ASN A 192 0.96 13.89 -12.36
N ARG A 193 -0.07 14.72 -12.20
CA ARG A 193 -0.94 15.20 -13.28
C ARG A 193 -1.20 16.69 -13.18
N THR A 194 -1.38 17.33 -14.33
CA THR A 194 -1.75 18.74 -14.50
C THR A 194 -3.08 18.83 -15.25
N TRP A 195 -3.87 19.88 -15.01
CA TRP A 195 -5.13 20.16 -15.73
C TRP A 195 -5.26 21.61 -16.17
#